data_AF-A0A0M3AVQ8-F1
#
_entry.id   AF-A0A0M3AVQ8-F1
#
_cell.length_a   1.000
_cell.length_b   1.000
_cell.length_c   1.000
_cell.angle_alpha   90.00
_cell.angle_beta   90.00
_cell.angle_gamma   90.00
#
_symmetry.space_group_name_H-M   'P 1'
#
loop_
_entity.id
_entity.type
_entity.pdbx_description
1 polymer ?
#
loop_
_entity_poly.entity_id
_entity_poly.type
_entity_poly.pdbx_seq_one_letter_code
_entity_poly.pdbx_strand_id
1 'polypeptide(L)'
;MTIFTLDRAAQATGIPIADLRGPSRTRHVCWTRFAIMEAMRARGMSTPAIGRLFHRDHTTIVSGLRQAEKLRGNPAFENIRSAIG
;
A
#
# COMPACT_ATOMS: atom_id res chain seq x y z
N MET A 1 -15.49 -0.69 -0.36
CA MET A 1 -14.43 -1.07 -1.33
C MET A 1 -13.00 -0.88 -0.79
N THR A 2 -12.73 0.02 0.16
CA THR A 2 -11.38 0.24 0.76
C THR A 2 -10.88 -0.89 1.65
N ILE A 3 -11.76 -1.47 2.48
CA ILE A 3 -11.44 -2.54 3.43
C ILE A 3 -10.92 -3.79 2.71
N PHE A 4 -11.54 -4.14 1.57
CA PHE A 4 -11.16 -5.29 0.76
C PHE A 4 -9.68 -5.28 0.29
N THR A 5 -9.13 -4.11 -0.07
CA THR A 5 -7.72 -4.01 -0.50
C THR A 5 -6.75 -4.25 0.67
N LEU A 6 -7.08 -3.75 1.86
CA LEU A 6 -6.28 -3.98 3.07
C LEU A 6 -6.34 -5.45 3.50
N ASP A 7 -7.53 -6.06 3.46
CA ASP A 7 -7.71 -7.48 3.78
C ASP A 7 -6.91 -8.38 2.83
N ARG A 8 -7.00 -8.13 1.52
CA ARG A 8 -6.21 -8.88 0.52
C ARG A 8 -4.71 -8.74 0.75
N ALA A 9 -4.25 -7.52 1.03
CA ALA A 9 -2.84 -7.29 1.31
C ALA A 9 -2.38 -8.01 2.59
N ALA A 10 -3.19 -7.98 3.65
CA ALA A 10 -2.90 -8.68 4.89
C ALA A 10 -2.85 -10.20 4.69
N GLN A 11 -3.82 -10.77 3.97
CA GLN A 11 -3.84 -12.20 3.64
C GLN A 11 -2.65 -12.62 2.78
N ALA A 12 -2.29 -11.82 1.77
CA ALA A 12 -1.21 -12.15 0.85
C ALA A 12 0.19 -12.07 1.48
N THR A 13 0.36 -11.22 2.50
CA THR A 13 1.68 -10.93 3.10
C THR A 13 1.83 -11.47 4.52
N GLY A 14 0.73 -11.87 5.16
CA GLY A 14 0.69 -12.22 6.57
C GLY A 14 0.83 -11.02 7.52
N ILE A 15 0.85 -9.78 7.00
CA ILE A 15 0.99 -8.58 7.83
C ILE A 15 -0.38 -8.17 8.38
N PRO A 16 -0.54 -8.01 9.71
CA PRO A 16 -1.78 -7.49 10.28
C PRO A 16 -2.15 -6.10 9.74
N ILE A 17 -3.44 -5.83 9.55
CA ILE A 17 -3.92 -4.51 9.09
C ILE A 17 -3.48 -3.39 10.05
N ALA A 18 -3.42 -3.68 11.35
CA ALA A 18 -2.91 -2.76 12.36
C ALA A 18 -1.48 -2.32 12.04
N ASP A 19 -0.62 -3.25 11.62
CA ASP A 19 0.77 -2.95 11.22
C ASP A 19 0.82 -2.24 9.88
N LEU A 20 -0.03 -2.59 8.92
CA LEU A 20 -0.16 -1.85 7.65
C LEU A 20 -0.61 -0.41 7.85
N ARG A 21 -1.33 -0.09 8.93
CA ARG A 21 -1.71 1.29 9.30
C ARG A 21 -0.75 1.91 10.32
N GLY A 22 0.06 1.10 10.98
CA GLY A 22 0.94 1.51 12.06
C GLY A 22 2.21 2.27 11.63
N PRO A 23 3.13 2.50 12.59
CA PRO A 23 4.35 3.26 12.34
C PRO A 23 5.48 2.43 11.74
N SER A 24 5.43 1.08 11.82
CA SER A 24 6.50 0.17 11.40
C SER A 24 7.03 0.50 10.00
N ARG A 25 8.36 0.58 9.84
CA ARG A 25 9.03 0.96 8.59
C ARG A 25 9.85 -0.17 7.98
N THR A 26 9.61 -1.42 8.39
CA THR A 26 10.30 -2.56 7.80
C THR A 26 10.02 -2.60 6.30
N ARG A 27 11.00 -3.11 5.54
CA ARG A 27 10.92 -3.14 4.07
C ARG A 27 9.63 -3.80 3.59
N HIS A 28 9.28 -4.94 4.17
CA HIS A 28 8.10 -5.72 3.80
C HIS A 28 6.80 -4.94 4.03
N VAL A 29 6.66 -4.26 5.18
CA VAL A 29 5.50 -3.43 5.50
C VAL A 29 5.41 -2.21 4.58
N CYS A 30 6.53 -1.51 4.36
CA CYS A 30 6.58 -0.34 3.48
C CYS A 30 6.18 -0.70 2.05
N TRP A 31 6.74 -1.78 1.50
CA TRP A 31 6.43 -2.25 0.16
C TRP A 31 4.95 -2.63 0.00
N THR A 32 4.40 -3.32 1.00
CA THR A 32 2.97 -3.66 1.01
C THR A 32 2.11 -2.40 1.04
N ARG A 33 2.45 -1.39 1.85
CA ARG A 33 1.74 -0.11 1.83
C ARG A 33 1.80 0.58 0.46
N PHE A 34 2.96 0.58 -0.20
CA PHE A 34 3.10 1.21 -1.52
C PHE A 34 2.22 0.53 -2.56
N ALA A 35 2.18 -0.81 -2.56
CA ALA A 35 1.28 -1.57 -3.42
C ALA A 35 -0.21 -1.28 -3.12
N ILE A 36 -0.60 -1.16 -1.84
CA ILE A 36 -1.98 -0.77 -1.48
C ILE A 36 -2.30 0.65 -1.97
N MET A 37 -1.39 1.61 -1.78
CA MET A 37 -1.58 2.99 -2.23
C MET A 37 -1.75 3.07 -3.74
N GLU A 38 -0.92 2.36 -4.51
CA GLU A 38 -1.02 2.26 -5.96
C GLU A 38 -2.37 1.66 -6.37
N ALA A 39 -2.74 0.53 -5.78
CA ALA A 39 -3.98 -0.18 -6.07
C ALA A 39 -5.23 0.65 -5.73
N MET A 40 -5.20 1.46 -4.66
CA MET A 40 -6.28 2.40 -4.33
C MET A 40 -6.31 3.59 -5.28
N ARG A 41 -5.14 4.09 -5.69
CA ARG A 41 -5.04 5.20 -6.63
C ARG A 41 -5.57 4.80 -8.02
N ALA A 42 -5.25 3.60 -8.48
CA ALA A 42 -5.76 3.02 -9.73
C ALA A 42 -7.30 2.89 -9.73
N ARG A 43 -7.91 2.70 -8.57
CA ARG A 43 -9.38 2.68 -8.38
C ARG A 43 -10.01 4.08 -8.26
N GLY A 44 -9.26 5.14 -8.59
CA GLY A 44 -9.76 6.52 -8.62
C GLY A 44 -9.73 7.26 -7.27
N MET A 45 -9.19 6.65 -6.21
CA MET A 45 -9.14 7.29 -4.90
C MET A 45 -8.14 8.45 -4.86
N SER A 46 -8.49 9.55 -4.18
CA SER A 46 -7.61 10.71 -4.03
C SER A 46 -6.52 10.47 -2.98
N THR A 47 -5.35 11.10 -3.13
CA THR A 47 -4.24 10.96 -2.17
C THR A 47 -4.62 11.38 -0.75
N PRO A 48 -5.47 12.41 -0.50
CA PRO A 48 -5.93 12.72 0.85
C PRO A 48 -6.87 11.65 1.42
N ALA A 49 -7.73 11.04 0.58
CA ALA A 49 -8.62 9.98 1.04
C ALA A 49 -7.85 8.71 1.44
N ILE A 50 -6.82 8.35 0.66
CA ILE A 50 -5.90 7.26 1.00
C ILE A 50 -5.14 7.62 2.30
N GLY A 51 -4.67 8.86 2.44
CA GLY A 51 -3.99 9.36 3.64
C GLY A 51 -4.82 9.16 4.91
N ARG A 52 -6.11 9.53 4.87
CA ARG A 52 -7.06 9.30 5.98
C ARG A 52 -7.19 7.83 6.36
N LEU A 53 -7.20 6.92 5.39
CA LEU A 53 -7.26 5.49 5.67
C LEU A 53 -6.03 5.00 6.46
N PHE A 54 -4.85 5.48 6.07
CA PHE A 54 -3.57 5.13 6.67
C PHE A 54 -3.17 5.98 7.88
N HIS A 55 -3.98 6.96 8.29
CA HIS A 55 -3.62 7.96 9.30
C HIS A 55 -2.31 8.68 8.97
N ARG A 56 -2.13 9.02 7.68
CA ARG A 56 -0.90 9.63 7.14
C ARG A 56 -1.23 10.86 6.32
N ASP A 57 -0.29 11.80 6.28
CA ASP A 57 -0.41 12.96 5.43
C ASP A 57 -0.40 12.57 3.93
N HIS A 58 -1.14 13.31 3.12
CA HIS A 58 -1.27 13.08 1.69
C HIS A 58 0.09 13.11 0.97
N THR A 59 1.07 13.89 1.43
CA THR A 59 2.44 13.90 0.89
C THR A 59 3.15 12.56 1.11
N THR A 60 2.83 11.86 2.20
CA THR A 60 3.34 10.50 2.46
C THR A 60 2.78 9.53 1.42
N ILE A 61 1.52 9.69 1.02
CA ILE A 61 0.92 8.88 -0.04
C ILE A 61 1.59 9.17 -1.39
N VAL A 62 1.81 10.45 -1.71
CA VAL A 62 2.54 10.84 -2.94
C VAL A 62 3.94 10.23 -2.98
N SER A 63 4.67 10.30 -1.86
CA SER A 63 5.99 9.67 -1.74
C SER A 63 5.90 8.15 -1.93
N GLY A 64 4.93 7.48 -1.30
CA GLY A 64 4.72 6.04 -1.45
C GLY A 64 4.41 5.62 -2.89
N LEU A 65 3.58 6.37 -3.61
CA LEU A 65 3.29 6.13 -5.04
C LEU A 65 4.54 6.27 -5.91
N ARG A 66 5.38 7.28 -5.66
CA ARG A 66 6.67 7.42 -6.37
C ARG A 66 7.62 6.25 -6.08
N GLN A 67 7.59 5.69 -4.88
CA GLN A 67 8.38 4.50 -4.55
C GLN A 67 7.81 3.24 -5.22
N ALA A 68 6.48 3.09 -5.29
CA ALA A 68 5.85 2.00 -6.04
C ALA A 68 6.32 1.98 -7.49
N GLU A 69 6.33 3.15 -8.15
CA GLU A 69 6.79 3.28 -9.54
C GLU A 69 8.26 2.84 -9.70
N LYS A 70 9.13 3.23 -8.77
CA LYS A 70 10.55 2.83 -8.78
C LYS A 70 10.76 1.33 -8.54
N LEU A 71 9.81 0.68 -7.86
CA LEU A 71 9.88 -0.74 -7.55
C LEU A 71 9.27 -1.61 -8.65
N ARG A 72 8.73 -1.02 -9.72
CA ARG A 72 8.20 -1.75 -10.88
C ARG A 72 9.29 -2.66 -11.46
N GLY A 73 8.92 -3.90 -11.74
CA GLY A 73 9.85 -4.91 -12.23
C GLY A 73 10.72 -5.57 -11.14
N ASN A 74 10.65 -5.13 -9.87
CA ASN A 74 11.23 -5.88 -8.77
C ASN A 74 10.35 -7.12 -8.47
N PRO A 75 10.87 -8.36 -8.55
CA PRO A 75 10.03 -9.56 -8.42
C PRO A 75 9.28 -9.64 -7.08
N ALA A 76 9.91 -9.25 -5.99
CA ALA A 76 9.29 -9.30 -4.67
C ALA A 76 8.20 -8.23 -4.50
N PHE A 77 8.33 -7.07 -5.13
CA PHE A 77 7.27 -6.06 -5.14
C PHE A 77 6.11 -6.46 -6.05
N GLU A 78 6.42 -6.98 -7.25
CA GLU A 78 5.40 -7.43 -8.22
C GLU A 78 4.53 -8.58 -7.67
N ASN A 79 5.11 -9.49 -6.89
CA ASN A 79 4.36 -10.54 -6.19
C ASN A 79 3.31 -9.94 -5.24
N ILE A 80 3.69 -8.93 -4.46
CA ILE A 80 2.78 -8.25 -3.52
C ILE A 80 1.70 -7.48 -4.31
N ARG A 81 2.10 -6.71 -5.32
CA ARG A 81 1.19 -5.90 -6.15
C ARG A 81 0.13 -6.78 -6.83
N SER A 82 0.56 -7.89 -7.43
CA SER A 82 -0.33 -8.83 -8.13
C SER A 82 -1.33 -9.49 -7.18
N ALA A 83 -0.95 -9.73 -5.92
CA ALA A 83 -1.84 -10.32 -4.93
C ALA A 83 -2.95 -9.36 -4.44
N ILE A 84 -2.72 -8.04 -4.51
CA ILE A 84 -3.66 -7.00 -4.05
C ILE A 84 -4.66 -6.60 -5.15
N GLY A 85 -4.26 -6.73 -6.41
CA GLY A 85 -5.08 -6.44 -7.60
C GLY A 85 -4.98 -5.00 -8.05
#